data_AF-A0A1H6IKU2-F1
#
_entry.id   AF-A0A1H6IKU2-F1
#
_cell.length_a   1.000
_cell.length_b   1.000
_cell.length_c   1.000
_cell.angle_alpha   90.00
_cell.angle_beta   90.00
_cell.angle_gamma   90.00
#
_symmetry.space_group_name_H-M   'P 1'
#
loop_
_entity.id
_entity.type
_entity.pdbx_description
1 polymer ?
#
loop_
_entity_poly.entity_id
_entity_poly.type
_entity_poly.pdbx_seq_one_letter_code
_entity_poly.pdbx_strand_id
1 'polypeptide(L)'
;MTAVDTTELLRLARVESAYRREAEQLDANRLADWYNWLHDDFRYEVPIPVTYGATGEAGYSERGVLAAETKPTIALWVDRLSEELIGSAYAENPPVRTRRFVTNVRVEPCGDDVLRVASNILLSWNQRGEPPVFATAERRDVLVDGGDGLLLRERRVLLDSDVVHLGHLRVIF
;
A
#
# COMPACT_ATOMS: atom_id res chain seq x y z
N MET A 1 -30.14 -18.05 -3.37
CA MET A 1 -29.16 -17.63 -2.34
C MET A 1 -28.17 -18.76 -2.17
N THR A 2 -26.97 -18.61 -2.71
CA THR A 2 -25.84 -19.48 -2.40
C THR A 2 -25.51 -19.33 -0.92
N ALA A 3 -25.30 -20.45 -0.22
CA ALA A 3 -24.87 -20.42 1.17
C ALA A 3 -23.54 -19.67 1.24
N VAL A 4 -23.45 -18.69 2.14
CA VAL A 4 -22.21 -17.94 2.33
C VAL A 4 -21.23 -18.85 3.08
N ASP A 5 -20.05 -19.08 2.51
CA ASP A 5 -19.01 -19.89 3.15
C ASP A 5 -18.40 -19.10 4.32
N THR A 6 -18.61 -19.61 5.54
CA THR A 6 -18.05 -19.04 6.77
C THR A 6 -16.53 -18.87 6.69
N THR A 7 -15.84 -19.78 6.00
CA THR A 7 -14.38 -19.73 5.84
C THR A 7 -13.95 -18.52 5.01
N GLU A 8 -14.67 -18.25 3.91
CA GLU A 8 -14.43 -17.08 3.07
C GLU A 8 -14.70 -15.78 3.84
N LEU A 9 -15.78 -15.72 4.61
CA LEU A 9 -16.09 -14.56 5.46
C LEU A 9 -15.00 -14.31 6.51
N LEU A 10 -14.50 -15.35 7.17
CA LEU A 10 -13.43 -15.23 8.16
C LEU A 10 -12.13 -14.72 7.53
N ARG A 11 -11.78 -15.21 6.33
CA ARG A 11 -10.61 -14.71 5.58
C ARG A 11 -10.77 -13.23 5.24
N LEU A 12 -11.91 -12.85 4.68
CA LEU A 12 -12.20 -11.44 4.37
C LEU A 12 -12.10 -10.56 5.61
N ALA A 13 -12.73 -10.96 6.72
CA ALA A 13 -12.69 -10.20 7.97
C ALA A 13 -11.27 -10.03 8.53
N ARG A 14 -10.42 -11.09 8.47
CA ARG A 14 -9.00 -11.01 8.87
C ARG A 14 -8.26 -9.98 8.03
N VAL A 15 -8.42 -10.02 6.70
CA VAL A 15 -7.77 -9.11 5.76
C VAL A 15 -8.23 -7.67 5.95
N GLU A 16 -9.54 -7.43 6.01
CA GLU A 16 -10.09 -6.09 6.25
C GLU A 16 -9.65 -5.51 7.60
N SER A 17 -9.54 -6.36 8.63
CA SER A 17 -9.00 -5.95 9.92
C SER A 17 -7.53 -5.53 9.82
N ALA A 18 -6.72 -6.29 9.07
CA ALA A 18 -5.32 -5.94 8.83
C ALA A 18 -5.20 -4.61 8.06
N TYR A 19 -5.98 -4.41 7.01
CA TYR A 19 -5.95 -3.15 6.22
C TYR A 19 -6.48 -1.94 6.98
N ARG A 20 -7.49 -2.11 7.86
CA ARG A 20 -7.92 -1.03 8.76
C ARG A 20 -6.81 -0.60 9.70
N ARG A 21 -6.08 -1.56 10.30
CA ARG A 21 -4.92 -1.28 11.18
C ARG A 21 -3.78 -0.61 10.40
N GLU A 22 -3.46 -1.11 9.21
CA GLU A 22 -2.47 -0.50 8.31
C GLU A 22 -2.83 0.97 8.02
N ALA A 23 -4.06 1.23 7.58
CA ALA A 23 -4.50 2.58 7.24
C ALA A 23 -4.43 3.51 8.45
N GLU A 24 -4.83 3.04 9.65
CA GLU A 24 -4.70 3.80 10.89
C GLU A 24 -3.24 4.17 11.20
N GLN A 25 -2.32 3.19 11.15
CA GLN A 25 -0.91 3.41 11.44
C GLN A 25 -0.29 4.43 10.47
N LEU A 26 -0.49 4.21 9.16
CA LEU A 26 0.11 5.07 8.14
C LEU A 26 -0.49 6.48 8.14
N ASP A 27 -1.80 6.62 8.33
CA ASP A 27 -2.44 7.95 8.40
C ASP A 27 -2.11 8.71 9.69
N ALA A 28 -1.73 7.99 10.76
CA ALA A 28 -1.19 8.57 11.98
C ALA A 28 0.34 8.82 11.93
N ASN A 29 0.96 8.67 10.75
CA ASN A 29 2.42 8.78 10.55
C ASN A 29 3.25 7.78 11.39
N ARG A 30 2.65 6.67 11.83
CA ARG A 30 3.34 5.60 12.59
C ARG A 30 3.97 4.57 11.65
N LEU A 31 4.93 5.02 10.83
CA LEU A 31 5.60 4.16 9.84
C LEU A 31 6.35 2.99 10.50
N ALA A 32 6.91 3.19 11.68
CA ALA A 32 7.59 2.13 12.45
C ALA A 32 6.65 0.98 12.84
N ASP A 33 5.40 1.29 13.21
CA ASP A 33 4.41 0.27 13.54
C ASP A 33 4.02 -0.55 12.31
N TRP A 34 3.86 0.13 11.16
CA TRP A 34 3.58 -0.52 9.89
C TRP A 34 4.77 -1.38 9.42
N TYR A 35 6.00 -0.92 9.63
CA TYR A 35 7.22 -1.67 9.31
C TYR A 35 7.26 -3.05 10.00
N ASN A 36 6.80 -3.13 11.26
CA ASN A 36 6.75 -4.38 12.02
C ASN A 36 5.73 -5.39 11.45
N TRP A 37 4.79 -4.94 10.61
CA TRP A 37 3.81 -5.81 9.95
C TRP A 37 4.34 -6.47 8.67
N LEU A 38 5.49 -6.03 8.17
CA LEU A 38 6.09 -6.52 6.94
C LEU A 38 6.76 -7.89 7.16
N HIS A 39 6.54 -8.80 6.23
CA HIS A 39 7.31 -10.04 6.14
C HIS A 39 8.79 -9.72 5.83
N ASP A 40 9.73 -10.58 6.25
CA ASP A 40 11.16 -10.33 6.05
C ASP A 40 11.55 -10.17 4.58
N ASP A 41 10.95 -10.97 3.70
CA ASP A 41 11.08 -10.88 2.24
C ASP A 41 10.15 -9.85 1.57
N PHE A 42 9.75 -8.79 2.29
CA PHE A 42 8.79 -7.81 1.76
C PHE A 42 9.26 -7.16 0.45
N ARG A 43 8.34 -7.06 -0.52
CA ARG A 43 8.52 -6.34 -1.79
C ARG A 43 7.35 -5.41 -2.06
N TYR A 44 7.66 -4.20 -2.49
CA TYR A 44 6.69 -3.18 -2.85
C TYR A 44 7.02 -2.62 -4.23
N GLU A 45 6.04 -2.55 -5.12
CA GLU A 45 6.23 -2.02 -6.47
C GLU A 45 5.07 -1.14 -6.92
N VAL A 46 5.41 -0.04 -7.57
CA VAL A 46 4.46 0.82 -8.28
C VAL A 46 4.90 0.90 -9.75
N PRO A 47 4.40 0.06 -10.65
CA PRO A 47 4.77 0.13 -12.07
C PRO A 47 4.27 1.43 -12.72
N ILE A 48 4.96 1.87 -13.77
CA ILE A 48 4.54 3.03 -14.58
C ILE A 48 3.28 2.65 -15.38
N PRO A 49 2.14 3.36 -15.23
CA PRO A 49 0.98 3.18 -16.09
C PRO A 49 1.32 3.57 -17.53
N VAL A 50 0.87 2.77 -18.49
CA VAL A 50 1.12 3.01 -19.92
C VAL A 50 -0.19 3.08 -20.69
N THR A 51 -0.34 4.16 -21.45
CA THR A 51 -1.50 4.38 -22.32
C THR A 51 -1.09 4.05 -23.75
N TYR A 52 -1.47 2.86 -24.25
CA TYR A 52 -1.29 2.49 -25.65
C TYR A 52 -2.47 2.99 -26.51
N GLY A 53 -2.19 3.43 -27.74
CA GLY A 53 -3.21 4.00 -28.64
C GLY A 53 -4.25 2.99 -29.14
N ALA A 54 -5.43 3.52 -29.52
CA ALA A 54 -6.59 2.96 -30.23
C ALA A 54 -7.20 1.59 -29.83
N THR A 55 -6.46 0.61 -29.31
CA THR A 55 -6.99 -0.69 -28.89
C THR A 55 -7.37 -0.75 -27.41
N GLY A 56 -7.01 0.27 -26.62
CA GLY A 56 -7.64 0.58 -25.34
C GLY A 56 -7.27 -0.31 -24.15
N GLU A 57 -6.26 -1.17 -24.24
CA GLU A 57 -5.80 -1.92 -23.06
C GLU A 57 -4.94 -0.99 -22.19
N ALA A 58 -5.53 -0.51 -21.09
CA ALA A 58 -4.78 0.10 -20.00
C ALA A 58 -3.78 -0.93 -19.47
N GLY A 59 -2.50 -0.55 -19.45
CA GLY A 59 -1.42 -1.46 -19.09
C GLY A 59 -0.46 -0.85 -18.08
N TYR A 60 0.46 -1.70 -17.61
CA TYR A 60 1.53 -1.30 -16.71
C TYR A 60 2.86 -1.76 -17.30
N SER A 61 3.88 -0.90 -17.26
CA SER A 61 5.20 -1.25 -17.77
C SER A 61 5.76 -2.50 -17.07
N GLU A 62 6.31 -3.43 -17.85
CA GLU A 62 6.98 -4.64 -17.33
C GLU A 62 8.40 -4.34 -16.85
N ARG A 63 8.99 -3.22 -17.27
CA ARG A 63 10.40 -2.88 -17.01
C ARG A 63 10.58 -1.63 -16.16
N GLY A 64 9.60 -0.73 -16.15
CA GLY A 64 9.66 0.56 -15.50
C GLY A 64 8.76 0.64 -14.28
N VAL A 65 9.35 1.07 -13.16
CA VAL A 65 8.65 1.30 -11.90
C VAL A 65 8.87 2.74 -11.44
N LEU A 66 7.81 3.32 -10.87
CA LEU A 66 7.83 4.61 -10.19
C LEU A 66 8.41 4.49 -8.78
N ALA A 67 8.23 3.34 -8.14
CA ALA A 67 8.84 3.01 -6.85
C ALA A 67 9.04 1.50 -6.73
N ALA A 68 10.14 1.10 -6.10
CA ALA A 68 10.44 -0.27 -5.74
C ALA A 68 11.13 -0.29 -4.37
N GLU A 69 10.50 -0.94 -3.39
CA GLU A 69 11.00 -0.98 -2.01
C GLU A 69 11.04 -2.41 -1.48
N THR A 70 11.90 -2.61 -0.48
CA THR A 70 12.07 -3.86 0.27
C THR A 70 12.03 -3.54 1.76
N LYS A 71 11.92 -4.55 2.64
CA LYS A 71 11.97 -4.29 4.10
C LYS A 71 13.20 -3.47 4.52
N PRO A 72 14.43 -3.77 4.07
CA PRO A 72 15.60 -2.94 4.40
C PRO A 72 15.49 -1.48 3.92
N THR A 73 14.94 -1.21 2.73
CA THR A 73 14.83 0.16 2.24
C THR A 73 13.73 0.95 2.97
N ILE A 74 12.65 0.29 3.38
CA ILE A 74 11.65 0.88 4.29
C ILE A 74 12.25 1.17 5.67
N ALA A 75 13.15 0.33 6.18
CA ALA A 75 13.84 0.61 7.44
C ALA A 75 14.61 1.93 7.40
N LEU A 76 15.23 2.26 6.26
CA LEU A 76 15.86 3.57 6.04
C LEU A 76 14.85 4.72 6.08
N TRP A 77 13.60 4.49 5.65
CA TRP A 77 12.55 5.49 5.75
C TRP A 77 12.11 5.72 7.19
N VAL A 78 11.99 4.64 7.97
CA VAL A 78 11.71 4.71 9.41
C VAL A 78 12.80 5.50 10.12
N ASP A 79 14.06 5.16 9.86
CA ASP A 79 15.22 5.84 10.45
C ASP A 79 15.26 7.33 10.09
N ARG A 80 14.94 7.67 8.83
CA ARG A 80 14.87 9.07 8.37
C ARG A 80 13.85 9.92 9.15
N LEU A 81 12.79 9.29 9.67
CA LEU A 81 11.74 9.93 10.45
C LEU A 81 12.00 9.92 11.97
N SER A 82 13.15 9.38 12.40
CA SER A 82 13.57 9.41 13.80
C SER A 82 13.78 10.83 14.33
N GLU A 83 13.70 11.01 15.65
CA GLU A 83 13.95 12.31 16.30
C GLU A 83 15.32 12.90 15.96
N GLU A 84 16.32 12.04 15.74
CA GLU A 84 17.67 12.45 15.37
C GLU A 84 17.73 13.03 13.94
N LEU A 85 17.04 12.40 12.98
CA LEU A 85 17.16 12.74 11.56
C LEU A 85 16.05 13.65 11.03
N ILE A 86 14.90 13.74 11.70
CA ILE A 86 13.73 14.49 11.23
C ILE A 86 14.03 15.99 10.99
N GLY A 87 14.97 16.57 11.74
CA GLY A 87 15.40 17.96 11.59
C GLY A 87 16.02 18.26 10.22
N SER A 88 16.53 17.26 9.53
CA SER A 88 17.09 17.39 8.16
C SER A 88 16.19 16.79 7.08
N ALA A 89 15.03 16.22 7.44
CA ALA A 89 14.06 15.59 6.54
C ALA A 89 13.05 16.63 6.00
N TYR A 90 13.53 17.59 5.21
CA TYR A 90 12.72 18.74 4.78
C TYR A 90 11.48 18.38 3.94
N ALA A 91 11.52 17.27 3.20
CA ALA A 91 10.38 16.79 2.41
C ALA A 91 9.28 16.23 3.31
N GLU A 92 9.64 15.62 4.43
CA GLU A 92 8.75 14.98 5.39
C GLU A 92 8.39 15.87 6.58
N ASN A 93 9.00 17.06 6.70
CA ASN A 93 8.78 18.02 7.78
C ASN A 93 8.30 19.39 7.25
N PRO A 94 7.03 19.79 7.46
CA PRO A 94 6.05 19.16 8.35
C PRO A 94 5.45 17.87 7.75
N PRO A 95 4.89 16.99 8.59
CA PRO A 95 4.38 15.70 8.14
C PRO A 95 3.27 15.87 7.11
N VAL A 96 3.26 14.94 6.16
CA VAL A 96 2.15 14.77 5.23
C VAL A 96 0.94 14.29 6.01
N ARG A 97 -0.23 14.85 5.69
CA ARG A 97 -1.52 14.31 6.12
C ARG A 97 -2.03 13.39 5.02
N THR A 98 -2.27 12.13 5.36
CA THR A 98 -2.88 11.17 4.44
C THR A 98 -4.20 10.65 4.97
N ARG A 99 -5.06 10.22 4.06
CA ARG A 99 -6.20 9.37 4.39
C ARG A 99 -6.33 8.27 3.34
N ARG A 100 -6.40 7.02 3.80
CA ARG A 100 -6.55 5.84 2.94
C ARG A 100 -7.95 5.27 3.05
N PHE A 101 -8.65 5.22 1.93
CA PHE A 101 -9.95 4.56 1.81
C PHE A 101 -9.75 3.26 1.06
N VAL A 102 -9.63 2.15 1.80
CA VAL A 102 -9.47 0.81 1.23
C VAL A 102 -10.84 0.16 1.10
N THR A 103 -11.19 -0.25 -0.12
CA THR A 103 -12.51 -0.83 -0.43
C THR A 103 -12.36 -2.00 -1.41
N ASN A 104 -13.48 -2.64 -1.74
CA ASN A 104 -13.57 -3.70 -2.75
C ASN A 104 -12.53 -4.81 -2.54
N VAL A 105 -12.35 -5.23 -1.28
CA VAL A 105 -11.40 -6.27 -0.89
C VAL A 105 -11.87 -7.61 -1.45
N ARG A 106 -10.98 -8.28 -2.18
CA ARG A 106 -11.18 -9.58 -2.82
C ARG A 106 -10.06 -10.49 -2.37
N VAL A 107 -10.39 -11.63 -1.75
CA VAL A 107 -9.42 -12.55 -1.16
C VAL A 107 -9.46 -13.88 -1.90
N GLU A 108 -8.31 -14.32 -2.38
CA GLU A 108 -8.11 -15.62 -3.02
C GLU A 108 -7.08 -16.43 -2.20
N PRO A 109 -7.46 -17.57 -1.60
CA PRO A 109 -6.51 -18.45 -0.93
C PRO A 109 -5.59 -19.12 -1.96
N CYS A 110 -4.29 -19.15 -1.68
CA CYS A 110 -3.27 -19.74 -2.54
C CYS A 110 -2.40 -20.73 -1.73
N GLY A 111 -2.99 -21.85 -1.34
CA GLY A 111 -2.42 -22.75 -0.34
C GLY A 111 -2.94 -22.44 1.06
N ASP A 112 -2.35 -23.08 2.07
CA ASP A 112 -2.89 -23.05 3.43
C ASP A 112 -2.57 -21.72 4.15
N ASP A 113 -1.38 -21.17 3.92
CA ASP A 113 -0.85 -20.02 4.68
C ASP A 113 -0.66 -18.76 3.82
N VAL A 114 -1.13 -18.74 2.57
CA VAL A 114 -0.93 -17.61 1.65
C VAL A 114 -2.26 -17.13 1.09
N LEU A 115 -2.47 -15.82 1.13
CA LEU A 115 -3.63 -15.15 0.55
C LEU A 115 -3.16 -14.15 -0.50
N ARG A 116 -3.73 -14.24 -1.70
CA ARG A 116 -3.66 -13.16 -2.70
C ARG A 116 -4.86 -12.25 -2.49
N VAL A 117 -4.61 -10.96 -2.39
CA VAL A 117 -5.66 -9.99 -2.08
C VAL A 117 -5.61 -8.85 -3.08
N ALA A 118 -6.74 -8.57 -3.72
CA ALA A 118 -6.93 -7.34 -4.47
C ALA A 118 -7.80 -6.37 -3.65
N SER A 119 -7.46 -5.09 -3.65
CA SER A 119 -8.27 -4.04 -3.02
C SER A 119 -8.17 -2.74 -3.80
N ASN A 120 -9.22 -1.94 -3.79
CA ASN A 120 -9.17 -0.59 -4.34
C ASN A 120 -8.73 0.37 -3.23
N ILE A 121 -7.97 1.39 -3.60
CA ILE A 121 -7.59 2.48 -2.69
C ILE A 121 -7.87 3.84 -3.31
N LEU A 122 -8.45 4.73 -2.52
CA LEU A 122 -8.35 6.17 -2.69
C LEU A 122 -7.43 6.73 -1.61
N LEU A 123 -6.33 7.33 -2.01
CA LEU A 123 -5.40 8.06 -1.16
C LEU A 123 -5.68 9.55 -1.29
N SER A 124 -6.03 10.20 -0.19
CA SER A 124 -5.95 11.65 -0.04
C SER A 124 -4.58 12.01 0.53
N TRP A 125 -3.90 12.97 -0.07
CA TRP A 125 -2.58 13.44 0.30
C TRP A 125 -2.60 14.97 0.43
N ASN A 126 -2.06 15.50 1.52
CA ASN A 126 -2.01 16.93 1.77
C ASN A 126 -0.77 17.32 2.56
N GLN A 127 -0.09 18.37 2.14
CA GLN A 127 1.02 18.95 2.88
C GLN A 127 0.99 20.47 2.78
N ARG A 128 1.42 21.16 3.84
CA ARG A 128 1.65 22.62 3.87
C ARG A 128 0.44 23.53 3.51
N GLY A 129 -0.79 23.04 3.61
CA GLY A 129 -1.99 23.87 3.44
C GLY A 129 -2.49 24.02 2.01
N GLU A 130 -1.88 23.33 1.05
CA GLU A 130 -2.41 23.17 -0.31
C GLU A 130 -3.76 22.43 -0.30
N PRO A 131 -4.56 22.45 -1.38
CA PRO A 131 -5.67 21.53 -1.54
C PRO A 131 -5.20 20.07 -1.50
N PRO A 132 -6.04 19.11 -1.02
CA PRO A 132 -5.68 17.70 -1.07
C PRO A 132 -5.56 17.22 -2.51
N VAL A 133 -4.52 16.44 -2.77
CA VAL A 133 -4.35 15.67 -4.00
C VAL A 133 -4.91 14.27 -3.76
N PHE A 134 -5.55 13.72 -4.78
CA PHE A 134 -6.12 12.38 -4.72
C PHE A 134 -5.39 11.46 -5.71
N ALA A 135 -5.10 10.25 -5.27
CA ALA A 135 -4.59 9.19 -6.12
C ALA A 135 -5.44 7.93 -5.91
N THR A 136 -5.84 7.29 -7.00
CA THR A 136 -6.59 6.03 -6.97
C THR A 136 -5.75 4.91 -7.57
N ALA A 137 -5.94 3.70 -7.03
CA ALA A 137 -5.23 2.52 -7.49
C ALA A 137 -5.97 1.22 -7.13
N GLU A 138 -5.60 0.14 -7.82
CA GLU A 138 -5.75 -1.22 -7.29
C GLU A 138 -4.45 -1.65 -6.59
N ARG A 139 -4.57 -2.18 -5.38
CA ARG A 139 -3.48 -2.87 -4.68
C ARG A 139 -3.64 -4.37 -4.89
N ARG A 140 -2.55 -5.03 -5.27
CA ARG A 140 -2.43 -6.49 -5.34
C ARG A 140 -1.39 -6.94 -4.34
N ASP A 141 -1.87 -7.59 -3.30
CA ASP A 141 -1.08 -7.96 -2.15
C ASP A 141 -0.94 -9.48 -2.04
N VAL A 142 0.20 -9.92 -1.50
CA VAL A 142 0.39 -11.28 -1.00
C VAL A 142 0.57 -11.20 0.49
N LEU A 143 -0.39 -11.77 1.22
CA LEU A 143 -0.36 -11.88 2.67
C LEU A 143 -0.02 -13.32 3.05
N VAL A 144 0.82 -13.48 4.07
CA VAL A 144 1.19 -14.79 4.61
C VAL A 144 0.80 -14.90 6.07
N ASP A 145 0.42 -16.09 6.53
CA ASP A 145 0.17 -16.33 7.95
C ASP A 145 1.50 -16.36 8.72
N GLY A 146 1.65 -15.45 9.68
CA GLY A 146 2.82 -15.34 10.55
C GLY A 146 2.60 -16.00 11.93
N GLY A 147 1.53 -16.77 12.12
CA GLY A 147 1.17 -17.40 13.39
C GLY A 147 0.37 -16.47 14.31
N ASP A 148 0.90 -15.27 14.58
CA ASP A 148 0.22 -14.26 15.41
C ASP A 148 -0.68 -13.31 14.59
N GLY A 149 -0.70 -13.46 13.27
CA GLY A 149 -1.47 -12.63 12.36
C GLY A 149 -0.93 -12.68 10.93
N LEU A 150 -1.64 -12.02 10.01
CA LEU A 150 -1.16 -11.89 8.64
C LEU A 150 0.05 -10.95 8.60
N LEU A 151 1.02 -11.25 7.74
CA LEU A 151 2.14 -10.38 7.38
C LEU A 151 2.06 -10.00 5.91
N LEU A 152 2.43 -8.76 5.58
CA LEU A 152 2.48 -8.30 4.19
C LEU A 152 3.82 -8.72 3.55
N ARG A 153 3.75 -9.59 2.54
CA ARG A 153 4.94 -10.07 1.82
C ARG A 153 5.17 -9.35 0.51
N GLU A 154 4.11 -9.11 -0.25
CA GLU A 154 4.24 -8.40 -1.53
C GLU A 154 3.10 -7.41 -1.66
N ARG A 155 3.38 -6.22 -2.21
CA ARG A 155 2.37 -5.26 -2.64
C ARG A 155 2.75 -4.70 -3.99
N ARG A 156 1.82 -4.78 -4.94
CA ARG A 156 1.90 -4.09 -6.22
C ARG A 156 0.76 -3.10 -6.34
N VAL A 157 1.09 -1.83 -6.57
CA VAL A 157 0.12 -0.72 -6.63
C VAL A 157 -0.05 -0.27 -8.07
N LEU A 158 -1.23 -0.55 -8.61
CA LEU A 158 -1.61 -0.26 -9.98
C LEU A 158 -2.36 1.07 -10.02
N LEU A 159 -1.61 2.17 -10.20
CA LEU A 159 -2.19 3.51 -10.28
C LEU A 159 -3.12 3.65 -11.50
N ASP A 160 -4.19 4.42 -11.35
CA ASP A 160 -5.16 4.66 -12.43
C ASP A 160 -4.74 5.80 -13.38
N SER A 161 -3.71 6.58 -13.01
CA SER A 161 -3.24 7.72 -13.80
C SER A 161 -1.75 7.61 -14.11
N ASP A 162 -1.40 7.89 -15.36
CA ASP A 162 -0.04 8.00 -15.88
C ASP A 162 0.71 9.23 -15.36
N VAL A 163 0.00 10.26 -14.89
CA VAL A 163 0.57 11.45 -14.26
C VAL A 163 0.35 11.41 -12.75
N VAL A 164 1.43 11.25 -12.00
CA VAL A 164 1.39 11.28 -10.53
C VAL A 164 1.49 12.71 -10.03
N HIS A 165 0.45 13.18 -9.35
CA HIS A 165 0.38 14.54 -8.78
C HIS A 165 0.87 14.65 -7.32
N LEU A 166 1.41 13.56 -6.76
CA LEU A 166 1.98 13.56 -5.42
C LEU A 166 3.33 14.28 -5.41
N GLY A 167 3.62 15.06 -4.35
CA GLY A 167 4.89 15.77 -4.23
C GLY A 167 6.12 14.85 -4.17
N HIS A 168 5.93 13.60 -3.74
CA HIS A 168 6.90 12.52 -3.80
C HIS A 168 6.19 11.16 -3.65
N LEU A 169 6.88 10.07 -4.02
CA LEU A 169 6.38 8.70 -3.89
C LEU A 169 6.82 7.96 -2.62
N ARG A 170 7.43 8.67 -1.66
CA ARG A 170 7.60 8.18 -0.29
C ARG A 170 6.28 8.21 0.49
N VAL A 171 5.28 7.54 -0.07
CA VAL A 171 3.96 7.32 0.51
C VAL A 171 3.55 5.89 0.19
N ILE A 172 3.14 5.16 1.22
CA ILE A 172 2.64 3.79 1.06
C ILE A 172 1.17 3.86 0.64
N PHE A 173 0.81 3.24 -0.48
CA PHE A 173 -0.60 3.04 -0.85
C PHE A 173 -1.12 1.77 -0.17
#